data_AF-A0A5C5G6C5-F1
#
_entry.id   AF-A0A5C5G6C5-F1
#
_cell.length_a   1.000
_cell.length_b   1.000
_cell.length_c   1.000
_cell.angle_alpha   90.00
_cell.angle_beta   90.00
_cell.angle_gamma   90.00
#
_symmetry.space_group_name_H-M   'P 1'
#
loop_
_entity.id
_entity.type
_entity.pdbx_description
1 polymer ?
#
loop_
_entity_poly.entity_id
_entity_poly.type
_entity_poly.pdbx_seq_one_letter_code
_entity_poly.pdbx_strand_id
1 'polypeptide(L)'
;MSSPPHSAATPLGEYLARAGGYFHPALVSKQDDCGTSVFNGPEPLKAGAKVVNCPFSLAVTPTLARRCIPTSLFSASPSSGRKSRQPNHELMALYLCLHTLPPSTVSRIPGLDLEHRTYIEHLPGAATMRTTLYFSPRERELLRGSNLHGATDEREQGWRDEWDEVRGWLQDEKVRSELGWDKWLWACTILSSRAFPSSLIDGDKDNSTPVLFPGIDMLNHRPTAKVTWSSDVRSVAPSGTDGDGGDKGSLTIVLDEDVGAGEQVFNTYGAKSNEELLLGYGFVLSPNPAAVFALKLALPPSCPPLLLSLLDTLSLSNTRHFVPPSGTLPPALLAQMRLVVAQPDELDAVEARAVDADGARPKWEDVAGFVSWENELDVLDALEGMLHSKLRALQQGAAAGGGAAAADGVRPEVARMVEVYRQGQVDILEAAIRYRERLFEETVAKAEEEGVSLAFEDDDMEDIEEEEEEDEDEGEEEDGEESEEE
;
A
#
# COMPACT_ATOMS: atom_id res chain seq x y z
N MET A 1 -27.15 1.53 30.17
CA MET A 1 -26.65 1.06 28.85
C MET A 1 -26.79 -0.45 28.85
N SER A 2 -27.39 -1.05 27.80
CA SER A 2 -27.48 -2.51 27.67
C SER A 2 -26.08 -3.12 27.62
N SER A 3 -25.88 -4.28 28.22
CA SER A 3 -24.65 -5.06 28.02
C SER A 3 -24.46 -5.32 26.51
N PRO A 4 -23.22 -5.23 25.99
CA PRO A 4 -22.95 -5.53 24.59
C PRO A 4 -23.32 -6.98 24.27
N PRO A 5 -23.85 -7.28 23.07
CA PRO A 5 -24.23 -8.63 22.70
C PRO A 5 -23.01 -9.54 22.60
N HIS A 6 -23.15 -10.79 23.03
CA HIS A 6 -22.18 -11.84 22.74
C HIS A 6 -22.05 -12.01 21.23
N SER A 7 -20.81 -12.08 20.72
CA SER A 7 -20.55 -12.21 19.28
C SER A 7 -21.21 -13.45 18.69
N ALA A 8 -21.25 -14.55 19.46
CA ALA A 8 -21.92 -15.80 19.10
C ALA A 8 -23.45 -15.67 18.93
N ALA A 9 -24.08 -14.69 19.58
CA ALA A 9 -25.52 -14.44 19.52
C ALA A 9 -25.90 -13.35 18.50
N THR A 10 -24.92 -12.81 17.75
CA THR A 10 -25.21 -11.89 16.64
C THR A 10 -25.72 -12.69 15.43
N PRO A 11 -26.41 -12.05 14.46
CA PRO A 11 -26.81 -12.74 13.22
C PRO A 11 -25.65 -13.43 12.49
N LEU A 12 -24.45 -12.82 12.51
CA LEU A 12 -23.24 -13.42 11.95
C LEU A 12 -22.76 -14.62 12.78
N GLY A 13 -22.82 -14.54 14.11
CA GLY A 13 -22.47 -15.65 14.99
C GLY A 13 -23.39 -16.87 14.80
N GLU A 14 -24.71 -16.65 14.69
CA GLU A 14 -25.67 -17.70 14.38
C GLU A 14 -25.47 -18.28 12.97
N TYR A 15 -25.10 -17.43 12.00
CA TYR A 15 -24.76 -17.85 10.65
C TYR A 15 -23.56 -18.80 10.63
N LEU A 16 -22.50 -18.49 11.38
CA LEU A 16 -21.36 -19.38 11.56
C LEU A 16 -21.78 -20.69 12.24
N ALA A 17 -22.53 -20.60 13.35
CA ALA A 17 -22.97 -21.76 14.12
C ALA A 17 -23.77 -22.77 13.29
N ARG A 18 -24.64 -22.30 12.40
CA ARG A 18 -25.41 -23.17 11.48
C ARG A 18 -24.53 -23.99 10.53
N ALA A 19 -23.32 -23.52 10.21
CA ALA A 19 -22.37 -24.23 9.36
C ALA A 19 -21.28 -24.98 10.14
N GLY A 20 -21.35 -25.01 11.48
CA GLY A 20 -20.34 -25.63 12.34
C GLY A 20 -19.18 -24.71 12.75
N GLY A 21 -19.22 -23.43 12.37
CA GLY A 21 -18.31 -22.38 12.85
C GLY A 21 -18.74 -21.78 14.18
N TYR A 22 -17.94 -20.88 14.75
CA TYR A 22 -18.30 -20.22 16.01
C TYR A 22 -17.47 -18.97 16.30
N PHE A 23 -18.02 -18.10 17.14
CA PHE A 23 -17.25 -17.18 17.98
C PHE A 23 -17.09 -17.80 19.37
N HIS A 24 -15.95 -17.59 20.02
CA HIS A 24 -15.76 -18.03 21.39
C HIS A 24 -16.81 -17.37 22.31
N PRO A 25 -17.43 -18.10 23.27
CA PRO A 25 -18.57 -17.60 24.06
C PRO A 25 -18.27 -16.33 24.86
N ALA A 26 -17.02 -16.15 25.26
CA ALA A 26 -16.57 -14.97 25.98
C ALA A 26 -16.56 -13.68 25.14
N LEU A 27 -16.57 -13.79 23.79
CA LEU A 27 -16.44 -12.63 22.93
C LEU A 27 -17.73 -11.81 22.88
N VAL A 28 -17.56 -10.50 22.89
CA VAL A 28 -18.64 -9.52 22.74
C VAL A 28 -18.31 -8.56 21.61
N SER A 29 -19.32 -8.22 20.80
CA SER A 29 -19.17 -7.27 19.70
C SER A 29 -19.61 -5.88 20.16
N LYS A 30 -18.81 -4.85 19.89
CA LYS A 30 -19.13 -3.45 20.23
C LYS A 30 -19.00 -2.57 18.99
N GLN A 31 -19.88 -1.57 18.90
CA GLN A 31 -19.68 -0.47 17.97
C GLN A 31 -18.67 0.53 18.55
N ASP A 32 -17.69 0.92 17.75
CA ASP A 32 -16.69 1.94 18.08
C ASP A 32 -16.29 2.74 16.82
N ASP A 33 -15.24 3.56 16.92
CA ASP A 33 -14.77 4.41 15.83
C ASP A 33 -14.23 3.60 14.63
N CYS A 34 -13.94 2.31 14.81
CA CYS A 34 -13.50 1.39 13.75
C CYS A 34 -14.69 0.62 13.14
N GLY A 35 -15.92 0.92 13.54
CA GLY A 35 -17.12 0.18 13.15
C GLY A 35 -17.44 -0.89 14.19
N THR A 36 -17.32 -2.17 13.83
CA THR A 36 -17.59 -3.27 14.76
C THR A 36 -16.30 -3.94 15.18
N SER A 37 -16.02 -3.90 16.48
CA SER A 37 -14.82 -4.50 17.07
C SER A 37 -15.18 -5.61 18.04
N VAL A 38 -14.29 -6.61 18.16
CA VAL A 38 -14.49 -7.79 18.99
C VAL A 38 -13.68 -7.67 20.27
N PHE A 39 -14.33 -7.77 21.43
CA PHE A 39 -13.70 -7.67 22.74
C PHE A 39 -13.86 -8.97 23.52
N ASN A 40 -12.93 -9.22 24.41
CA ASN A 40 -13.07 -10.25 25.42
C ASN A 40 -14.07 -9.81 26.50
N GLY A 41 -14.80 -10.78 27.02
CA GLY A 41 -15.77 -10.63 28.10
C GLY A 41 -15.11 -10.46 29.47
N PRO A 42 -15.81 -10.78 30.56
CA PRO A 42 -15.33 -10.55 31.92
C PRO A 42 -14.22 -11.52 32.36
N GLU A 43 -14.07 -12.66 31.69
CA GLU A 43 -13.05 -13.67 32.02
C GLU A 43 -11.87 -13.56 31.06
N PRO A 44 -10.62 -13.49 31.54
CA PRO A 44 -9.44 -13.46 30.68
C PRO A 44 -9.33 -14.69 29.78
N LEU A 45 -8.96 -14.48 28.52
CA LEU A 45 -8.57 -15.56 27.61
C LEU A 45 -7.08 -15.87 27.78
N LYS A 46 -6.74 -17.15 27.70
CA LYS A 46 -5.36 -17.63 27.77
C LYS A 46 -4.80 -17.89 26.37
N ALA A 47 -3.48 -17.82 26.25
CA ALA A 47 -2.79 -18.34 25.07
C ALA A 47 -3.24 -19.79 24.77
N GLY A 48 -3.48 -20.08 23.50
CA GLY A 48 -4.13 -21.30 23.00
C GLY A 48 -5.64 -21.19 22.80
N ALA A 49 -6.29 -20.08 23.23
CA ALA A 49 -7.72 -19.89 23.03
C ALA A 49 -8.09 -19.76 21.55
N LYS A 50 -9.05 -20.56 21.10
CA LYS A 50 -9.64 -20.49 19.75
C LYS A 50 -10.79 -19.48 19.76
N VAL A 51 -10.59 -18.33 19.14
CA VAL A 51 -11.49 -17.18 19.30
C VAL A 51 -12.55 -17.10 18.22
N VAL A 52 -12.22 -17.42 16.97
CA VAL A 52 -13.16 -17.43 15.84
C VAL A 52 -12.83 -18.60 14.92
N ASN A 53 -13.85 -19.33 14.49
CA ASN A 53 -13.74 -20.40 13.51
C ASN A 53 -14.73 -20.17 12.36
N CYS A 54 -14.21 -20.22 11.13
CA CYS A 54 -14.99 -20.17 9.90
C CYS A 54 -14.77 -21.46 9.09
N PRO A 55 -15.79 -22.30 8.90
CA PRO A 55 -15.78 -23.42 7.97
C PRO A 55 -15.48 -22.95 6.55
N PHE A 56 -14.72 -23.73 5.79
CA PHE A 56 -14.41 -23.39 4.39
C PHE A 56 -15.64 -23.43 3.47
N SER A 57 -16.72 -24.08 3.90
CA SER A 57 -18.02 -24.02 3.21
C SER A 57 -18.64 -22.63 3.20
N LEU A 58 -18.25 -21.75 4.14
CA LEU A 58 -18.68 -20.35 4.20
C LEU A 58 -17.68 -19.37 3.59
N ALA A 59 -16.54 -19.84 3.08
CA ALA A 59 -15.55 -18.96 2.49
C ALA A 59 -16.03 -18.45 1.13
N VAL A 60 -15.98 -17.13 0.92
CA VAL A 60 -16.21 -16.54 -0.40
C VAL A 60 -14.94 -16.72 -1.22
N THR A 61 -14.99 -17.58 -2.22
CA THR A 61 -13.85 -17.93 -3.08
C THR A 61 -14.17 -17.65 -4.56
N PRO A 62 -13.16 -17.53 -5.43
CA PRO A 62 -13.40 -17.43 -6.87
C PRO A 62 -14.15 -18.63 -7.44
N THR A 63 -13.97 -19.82 -6.87
CA THR A 63 -14.71 -21.04 -7.25
C THR A 63 -16.17 -20.96 -6.86
N LEU A 64 -16.47 -20.48 -5.64
CA LEU A 64 -17.84 -20.27 -5.18
C LEU A 64 -18.56 -19.21 -6.02
N ALA A 65 -17.93 -18.04 -6.22
CA ALA A 65 -18.52 -16.97 -7.03
C ALA A 65 -18.89 -17.45 -8.43
N ARG A 66 -18.06 -18.31 -9.04
CA ARG A 66 -18.28 -18.90 -10.36
C ARG A 66 -19.42 -19.91 -10.42
N ARG A 67 -19.62 -20.67 -9.35
CA ARG A 67 -20.76 -21.58 -9.21
C ARG A 67 -22.06 -20.79 -9.08
N CYS A 68 -22.02 -19.72 -8.27
CA CYS A 68 -23.17 -18.91 -7.93
C CYS A 68 -23.64 -18.00 -9.06
N ILE A 69 -22.73 -17.48 -9.89
CA ILE A 69 -23.05 -16.56 -10.99
C ILE A 69 -23.27 -17.36 -12.28
N PRO A 70 -24.49 -17.36 -12.84
CA PRO A 70 -24.80 -18.16 -14.02
C PRO A 70 -24.12 -17.55 -15.26
N THR A 71 -23.62 -18.41 -16.15
CA THR A 71 -22.95 -17.98 -17.38
C THR A 71 -23.87 -17.22 -18.33
N SER A 72 -25.20 -17.37 -18.19
CA SER A 72 -26.22 -16.60 -18.91
C SER A 72 -26.17 -15.10 -18.61
N LEU A 73 -25.57 -14.70 -17.49
CA LEU A 73 -25.35 -13.29 -17.16
C LEU A 73 -24.29 -12.64 -18.06
N PHE A 74 -23.40 -13.43 -18.67
CA PHE A 74 -22.26 -12.95 -19.44
C PHE A 74 -22.51 -12.96 -20.95
N SER A 75 -22.01 -11.95 -21.66
CA SER A 75 -22.05 -11.80 -23.11
C SER A 75 -21.30 -12.96 -23.78
N ALA A 76 -21.87 -13.49 -24.88
CA ALA A 76 -21.13 -14.42 -25.71
C ALA A 76 -19.93 -13.66 -26.31
N SER A 77 -18.71 -14.05 -25.94
CA SER A 77 -17.49 -13.37 -26.42
C SER A 77 -17.46 -13.34 -27.96
N PRO A 78 -17.38 -12.16 -28.60
CA PRO A 78 -17.43 -12.05 -30.06
C PRO A 78 -16.17 -12.55 -30.79
N SER A 79 -15.04 -12.74 -30.11
CA SER A 79 -13.78 -13.03 -30.82
C SER A 79 -12.66 -13.51 -29.89
N SER A 80 -12.59 -14.82 -29.64
CA SER A 80 -11.34 -15.59 -29.65
C SER A 80 -11.67 -17.07 -29.45
N GLY A 81 -10.97 -17.95 -30.17
CA GLY A 81 -11.17 -19.41 -30.15
C GLY A 81 -10.84 -20.10 -28.81
N ARG A 82 -10.72 -19.36 -27.71
CA ARG A 82 -10.60 -19.86 -26.34
C ARG A 82 -11.49 -19.00 -25.46
N LYS A 83 -12.46 -19.60 -24.77
CA LYS A 83 -13.25 -18.90 -23.74
C LYS A 83 -12.27 -18.44 -22.65
N SER A 84 -11.84 -17.19 -22.66
CA SER A 84 -11.10 -16.64 -21.52
C SER A 84 -12.06 -16.65 -20.33
N ARG A 85 -11.65 -17.34 -19.27
CA ARG A 85 -12.39 -17.40 -18.02
C ARG A 85 -12.26 -16.02 -17.37
N GLN A 86 -13.36 -15.44 -16.87
CA GLN A 86 -13.32 -14.14 -16.18
C GLN A 86 -12.24 -14.18 -15.09
N PRO A 87 -11.44 -13.12 -14.89
CA PRO A 87 -10.43 -13.14 -13.85
C PRO A 87 -11.07 -13.15 -12.45
N ASN A 88 -10.28 -13.57 -11.45
CA ASN A 88 -10.83 -13.98 -10.14
C ASN A 88 -11.28 -12.79 -9.30
N HIS A 89 -10.55 -11.67 -9.35
CA HIS A 89 -10.84 -10.48 -8.55
C HIS A 89 -12.20 -9.89 -8.92
N GLU A 90 -12.40 -9.67 -10.21
CA GLU A 90 -13.57 -9.04 -10.80
C GLU A 90 -14.82 -9.89 -10.61
N LEU A 91 -14.68 -11.22 -10.73
CA LEU A 91 -15.78 -12.13 -10.47
C LEU A 91 -16.21 -12.11 -9.00
N MET A 92 -15.24 -12.07 -8.07
CA MET A 92 -15.55 -11.95 -6.66
C MET A 92 -16.17 -10.58 -6.34
N ALA A 93 -15.64 -9.50 -6.91
CA ALA A 93 -16.21 -8.17 -6.74
C ALA A 93 -17.64 -8.11 -7.28
N LEU A 94 -17.90 -8.70 -8.45
CA LEU A 94 -19.25 -8.85 -9.01
C LEU A 94 -20.16 -9.65 -8.08
N TYR A 95 -19.69 -10.76 -7.52
CA TYR A 95 -20.45 -11.57 -6.56
C TYR A 95 -20.92 -10.76 -5.34
N LEU A 96 -20.02 -9.95 -4.77
CA LEU A 96 -20.36 -9.05 -3.67
C LEU A 96 -21.37 -7.99 -4.13
N CYS A 97 -21.14 -7.37 -5.29
CA CYS A 97 -22.05 -6.35 -5.81
C CYS A 97 -23.47 -6.88 -6.03
N LEU A 98 -23.61 -8.11 -6.55
CA LEU A 98 -24.91 -8.73 -6.80
C LEU A 98 -25.75 -8.88 -5.53
N HIS A 99 -25.13 -9.04 -4.36
CA HIS A 99 -25.84 -9.03 -3.07
C HIS A 99 -26.43 -7.67 -2.71
N THR A 100 -25.84 -6.59 -3.24
CA THR A 100 -26.27 -5.21 -2.96
C THR A 100 -27.33 -4.70 -3.94
N LEU A 101 -27.71 -5.51 -4.92
CA LEU A 101 -28.74 -5.14 -5.88
C LEU A 101 -30.15 -5.32 -5.28
N PRO A 102 -31.13 -4.51 -5.72
CA PRO A 102 -32.53 -4.70 -5.40
C PRO A 102 -33.00 -6.15 -5.62
N PRO A 103 -33.81 -6.72 -4.70
CA PRO A 103 -34.34 -8.07 -4.86
C PRO A 103 -35.06 -8.29 -6.20
N SER A 104 -35.77 -7.26 -6.70
CA SER A 104 -36.43 -7.30 -8.01
C SER A 104 -35.48 -7.52 -9.18
N THR A 105 -34.23 -7.10 -9.06
CA THR A 105 -33.21 -7.26 -10.11
C THR A 105 -32.51 -8.60 -9.98
N VAL A 106 -32.17 -9.01 -8.76
CA VAL A 106 -31.60 -10.33 -8.47
C VAL A 106 -32.54 -11.45 -8.95
N SER A 107 -33.84 -11.35 -8.67
CA SER A 107 -34.84 -12.33 -9.09
C SER A 107 -35.02 -12.46 -10.61
N ARG A 108 -34.49 -11.52 -11.41
CA ARG A 108 -34.54 -11.61 -12.88
C ARG A 108 -33.44 -12.49 -13.47
N ILE A 109 -32.40 -12.83 -12.69
CA ILE A 109 -31.23 -13.56 -13.17
C ILE A 109 -31.45 -15.07 -12.90
N PRO A 110 -31.79 -15.88 -13.92
CA PRO A 110 -32.12 -17.29 -13.69
C PRO A 110 -30.86 -18.07 -13.32
N GLY A 111 -30.94 -18.84 -12.23
CA GLY A 111 -29.83 -19.67 -11.74
C GLY A 111 -28.78 -18.91 -10.91
N LEU A 112 -29.03 -17.64 -10.57
CA LEU A 112 -28.20 -16.92 -9.60
C LEU A 112 -28.48 -17.42 -8.17
N ASP A 113 -27.42 -17.84 -7.48
CA ASP A 113 -27.50 -18.37 -6.11
C ASP A 113 -26.57 -17.60 -5.16
N LEU A 114 -27.13 -16.65 -4.41
CA LEU A 114 -26.37 -15.78 -3.52
C LEU A 114 -26.45 -16.29 -2.06
N GLU A 115 -25.41 -17.01 -1.64
CA GLU A 115 -25.36 -17.74 -0.36
C GLU A 115 -24.92 -16.90 0.86
N HIS A 116 -24.39 -15.68 0.67
CA HIS A 116 -23.68 -14.94 1.73
C HIS A 116 -24.41 -13.70 2.25
N ARG A 117 -25.74 -13.60 2.06
CA ARG A 117 -26.51 -12.41 2.47
C ARG A 117 -26.23 -11.96 3.91
N THR A 118 -26.25 -12.88 4.88
CA THR A 118 -26.04 -12.54 6.30
C THR A 118 -24.63 -11.99 6.58
N TYR A 119 -23.62 -12.50 5.88
CA TYR A 119 -22.27 -11.96 5.97
C TYR A 119 -22.19 -10.56 5.33
N ILE A 120 -22.76 -10.40 4.13
CA ILE A 120 -22.75 -9.11 3.41
C ILE A 120 -23.48 -8.01 4.18
N GLU A 121 -24.62 -8.32 4.80
CA GLU A 121 -25.37 -7.37 5.64
C GLU A 121 -24.61 -6.96 6.91
N HIS A 122 -23.59 -7.73 7.32
CA HIS A 122 -22.73 -7.40 8.46
C HIS A 122 -21.52 -6.54 8.06
N LEU A 123 -21.17 -6.47 6.78
CA LEU A 123 -20.02 -5.70 6.30
C LEU A 123 -20.27 -4.18 6.40
N PRO A 124 -19.20 -3.38 6.57
CA PRO A 124 -19.32 -1.92 6.60
C PRO A 124 -19.88 -1.39 5.27
N GLY A 125 -20.77 -0.40 5.37
CA GLY A 125 -21.30 0.33 4.22
C GLY A 125 -20.28 1.33 3.65
N ALA A 126 -20.51 1.79 2.42
CA ALA A 126 -19.62 2.75 1.74
C ALA A 126 -19.39 4.05 2.55
N ALA A 127 -20.40 4.54 3.26
CA ALA A 127 -20.31 5.79 4.04
C ALA A 127 -19.30 5.73 5.21
N THR A 128 -18.99 4.54 5.71
CA THR A 128 -18.02 4.34 6.80
C THR A 128 -16.61 4.04 6.27
N MET A 129 -16.44 3.84 4.97
CA MET A 129 -15.13 3.59 4.38
C MET A 129 -14.24 4.84 4.47
N ARG A 130 -12.95 4.59 4.67
CA ARG A 130 -11.93 5.62 4.88
C ARG A 130 -10.65 5.37 4.08
N THR A 131 -10.67 4.43 3.14
CA THR A 131 -9.56 4.34 2.18
C THR A 131 -9.52 5.60 1.31
N THR A 132 -8.35 5.93 0.77
CA THR A 132 -8.14 7.19 0.02
C THR A 132 -9.07 7.35 -1.18
N LEU A 133 -9.61 6.25 -1.72
CA LEU A 133 -10.59 6.31 -2.81
C LEU A 133 -11.94 6.90 -2.38
N TYR A 134 -12.28 6.89 -1.08
CA TYR A 134 -13.46 7.54 -0.51
C TYR A 134 -13.18 8.96 -0.01
N PHE A 135 -11.98 9.49 -0.25
CA PHE A 135 -11.68 10.87 0.09
C PHE A 135 -12.41 11.81 -0.87
N SER A 136 -12.97 12.89 -0.32
CA SER A 136 -13.48 14.00 -1.12
C SER A 136 -12.32 14.63 -1.93
N PRO A 137 -12.61 15.39 -3.00
CA PRO A 137 -11.55 16.10 -3.74
C PRO A 137 -10.66 16.96 -2.84
N ARG A 138 -11.23 17.60 -1.79
CA ARG A 138 -10.48 18.39 -0.81
C ARG A 138 -9.62 17.53 0.11
N GLU A 139 -10.10 16.34 0.49
CA GLU A 139 -9.32 15.40 1.30
C GLU A 139 -8.17 14.77 0.51
N ARG A 140 -8.37 14.50 -0.79
CA ARG A 140 -7.30 14.02 -1.68
C ARG A 140 -6.20 15.06 -1.86
N GLU A 141 -6.57 16.34 -1.90
CA GLU A 141 -5.61 17.45 -1.97
C GLU A 141 -4.61 17.42 -0.81
N LEU A 142 -5.03 16.97 0.38
CA LEU A 142 -4.14 16.81 1.53
C LEU A 142 -3.02 15.78 1.31
N LEU A 143 -3.17 14.89 0.33
CA LEU A 143 -2.14 13.92 -0.07
C LEU A 143 -1.12 14.52 -1.03
N ARG A 144 -1.34 15.72 -1.60
CA ARG A 144 -0.45 16.30 -2.63
C ARG A 144 1.02 16.22 -2.20
N GLY A 145 1.87 15.85 -3.18
CA GLY A 145 3.31 15.71 -2.99
C GLY A 145 3.75 14.41 -2.32
N SER A 146 2.83 13.60 -1.77
CA SER A 146 3.15 12.28 -1.24
C SER A 146 3.02 11.18 -2.32
N ASN A 147 3.67 10.04 -2.09
CA ASN A 147 3.52 8.86 -2.94
C ASN A 147 2.06 8.36 -2.96
N LEU A 148 1.37 8.44 -1.81
CA LEU A 148 -0.01 8.02 -1.68
C LEU A 148 -1.00 8.80 -2.59
N HIS A 149 -0.70 10.04 -2.99
CA HIS A 149 -1.53 10.78 -3.96
C HIS A 149 -1.56 10.05 -5.30
N GLY A 150 -0.39 9.78 -5.90
CA GLY A 150 -0.29 9.04 -7.16
C GLY A 150 -0.80 7.61 -7.04
N ALA A 151 -0.51 6.92 -5.93
CA ALA A 151 -0.97 5.56 -5.70
C ALA A 151 -2.51 5.46 -5.58
N THR A 152 -3.18 6.51 -5.09
CA THR A 152 -4.64 6.60 -5.03
C THR A 152 -5.24 6.69 -6.42
N ASP A 153 -4.68 7.56 -7.27
CA ASP A 153 -5.14 7.75 -8.65
C ASP A 153 -4.91 6.51 -9.50
N GLU A 154 -3.72 5.89 -9.40
CA GLU A 154 -3.40 4.62 -10.07
C GLU A 154 -4.36 3.50 -9.66
N ARG A 155 -4.67 3.40 -8.35
CA ARG A 155 -5.61 2.39 -7.85
C ARG A 155 -7.03 2.62 -8.37
N GLU A 156 -7.51 3.87 -8.35
CA GLU A 156 -8.83 4.19 -8.86
C GLU A 156 -8.93 3.89 -10.36
N GLN A 157 -7.94 4.29 -11.15
CA GLN A 157 -7.93 4.02 -12.59
C GLN A 157 -7.95 2.51 -12.88
N GLY A 158 -7.10 1.72 -12.21
CA GLY A 158 -7.10 0.27 -12.39
C GLY A 158 -8.45 -0.37 -12.08
N TRP A 159 -9.11 0.04 -10.99
CA TRP A 159 -10.46 -0.46 -10.67
C TRP A 159 -11.55 0.07 -11.62
N ARG A 160 -11.37 1.25 -12.24
CA ARG A 160 -12.26 1.75 -13.30
C ARG A 160 -12.11 0.94 -14.59
N ASP A 161 -10.89 0.56 -14.94
CA ASP A 161 -10.62 -0.27 -16.12
C ASP A 161 -11.26 -1.67 -15.93
N GLU A 162 -11.05 -2.29 -14.76
CA GLU A 162 -11.72 -3.56 -14.40
C GLU A 162 -13.25 -3.41 -14.41
N TRP A 163 -13.76 -2.28 -13.92
CA TRP A 163 -15.19 -2.00 -13.88
C TRP A 163 -15.79 -1.95 -15.30
N ASP A 164 -15.14 -1.22 -16.21
CA ASP A 164 -15.58 -1.12 -17.60
C ASP A 164 -15.55 -2.49 -18.30
N GLU A 165 -14.54 -3.31 -17.99
CA GLU A 165 -14.49 -4.70 -18.47
C GLU A 165 -15.70 -5.52 -17.97
N VAL A 166 -15.99 -5.48 -16.67
CA VAL A 166 -17.11 -6.21 -16.07
C VAL A 166 -18.45 -5.76 -16.65
N ARG A 167 -18.65 -4.46 -16.87
CA ARG A 167 -19.86 -3.95 -17.53
C ARG A 167 -20.03 -4.51 -18.93
N GLY A 168 -18.93 -4.69 -19.66
CA GLY A 168 -18.90 -5.30 -20.98
C GLY A 168 -19.28 -6.79 -20.98
N TRP A 169 -19.07 -7.49 -19.85
CA TRP A 169 -19.52 -8.87 -19.70
C TRP A 169 -21.04 -8.96 -19.52
N LEU A 170 -21.68 -8.05 -18.80
CA LEU A 170 -23.07 -8.25 -18.39
C LEU A 170 -24.05 -8.08 -19.57
N GLN A 171 -24.88 -9.09 -19.87
CA GLN A 171 -25.92 -8.96 -20.91
C GLN A 171 -27.19 -8.27 -20.42
N ASP A 172 -27.54 -8.42 -19.14
CA ASP A 172 -28.77 -7.87 -18.60
C ASP A 172 -28.62 -6.35 -18.33
N GLU A 173 -29.35 -5.55 -19.10
CA GLU A 173 -29.27 -4.09 -19.03
C GLU A 173 -29.69 -3.53 -17.66
N LYS A 174 -30.65 -4.16 -16.99
CA LYS A 174 -31.10 -3.72 -15.66
C LYS A 174 -29.99 -3.94 -14.64
N VAL A 175 -29.36 -5.11 -14.66
CA VAL A 175 -28.19 -5.41 -13.81
C VAL A 175 -27.07 -4.41 -14.09
N ARG A 176 -26.73 -4.18 -15.36
CA ARG A 176 -25.69 -3.22 -15.77
C ARG A 176 -26.00 -1.79 -15.31
N SER A 177 -27.28 -1.39 -15.32
CA SER A 177 -27.71 -0.05 -14.90
C SER A 177 -27.69 0.15 -13.38
N GLU A 178 -27.98 -0.90 -12.61
CA GLU A 178 -28.02 -0.82 -11.14
C GLU A 178 -26.69 -1.13 -10.48
N LEU A 179 -25.81 -1.83 -11.20
CA LEU A 179 -24.41 -1.98 -10.86
C LEU A 179 -23.71 -0.66 -11.18
N GLY A 180 -23.60 0.21 -10.19
CA GLY A 180 -22.92 1.50 -10.28
C GLY A 180 -21.48 1.42 -9.76
N TRP A 181 -20.69 2.45 -10.09
CA TRP A 181 -19.31 2.60 -9.61
C TRP A 181 -19.20 2.47 -8.09
N ASP A 182 -20.11 3.07 -7.32
CA ASP A 182 -20.06 3.02 -5.85
C ASP A 182 -20.17 1.59 -5.28
N LYS A 183 -20.95 0.72 -5.93
CA LYS A 183 -21.09 -0.69 -5.53
C LYS A 183 -19.83 -1.47 -5.87
N TRP A 184 -19.27 -1.19 -7.05
CA TRP A 184 -18.01 -1.79 -7.50
C TRP A 184 -16.85 -1.39 -6.58
N LEU A 185 -16.69 -0.09 -6.33
CA LEU A 185 -15.70 0.45 -5.42
C LEU A 185 -15.84 -0.15 -4.02
N TRP A 186 -17.06 -0.28 -3.51
CA TRP A 186 -17.34 -0.97 -2.24
C TRP A 186 -16.85 -2.42 -2.26
N ALA A 187 -17.20 -3.19 -3.29
CA ALA A 187 -16.80 -4.59 -3.39
C ALA A 187 -15.28 -4.76 -3.46
N CYS A 188 -14.60 -3.97 -4.29
CA CYS A 188 -13.13 -3.98 -4.37
C CYS A 188 -12.49 -3.58 -3.05
N THR A 189 -13.06 -2.60 -2.34
CA THR A 189 -12.57 -2.16 -1.02
C THR A 189 -12.74 -3.27 0.03
N ILE A 190 -13.88 -3.98 0.02
CA ILE A 190 -14.10 -5.14 0.89
C ILE A 190 -13.05 -6.21 0.61
N LEU A 191 -12.83 -6.56 -0.66
CA LEU A 191 -11.81 -7.55 -1.03
C LEU A 191 -10.40 -7.12 -0.60
N SER A 192 -10.00 -5.88 -0.86
CA SER A 192 -8.64 -5.42 -0.54
C SER A 192 -8.38 -5.29 0.97
N SER A 193 -9.42 -5.01 1.76
CA SER A 193 -9.28 -4.78 3.21
C SER A 193 -9.51 -6.03 4.07
N ARG A 194 -10.18 -7.06 3.54
CA ARG A 194 -10.65 -8.22 4.33
C ARG A 194 -10.20 -9.58 3.79
N ALA A 195 -9.61 -9.64 2.61
CA ALA A 195 -9.22 -10.92 2.02
C ALA A 195 -7.99 -11.55 2.69
N PHE A 196 -8.01 -12.87 2.67
CA PHE A 196 -6.94 -13.77 3.08
C PHE A 196 -6.44 -14.53 1.84
N PRO A 197 -5.23 -15.09 1.85
CA PRO A 197 -4.74 -15.90 0.74
C PRO A 197 -5.48 -17.25 0.66
N SER A 198 -5.87 -17.66 -0.55
CA SER A 198 -6.54 -18.95 -0.78
C SER A 198 -5.67 -20.16 -0.45
N SER A 199 -4.36 -19.97 -0.29
CA SER A 199 -3.45 -21.02 0.21
C SER A 199 -3.84 -21.57 1.58
N LEU A 200 -4.62 -20.82 2.37
CA LEU A 200 -5.21 -21.32 3.61
C LEU A 200 -6.25 -22.43 3.39
N ILE A 201 -6.85 -22.52 2.20
CA ILE A 201 -7.81 -23.57 1.82
C ILE A 201 -7.11 -24.61 0.94
N ASP A 202 -6.39 -24.13 -0.07
CA ASP A 202 -5.88 -24.95 -1.18
C ASP A 202 -4.49 -25.54 -0.94
N GLY A 203 -3.84 -25.17 0.17
CA GLY A 203 -2.41 -25.40 0.41
C GLY A 203 -1.54 -24.38 -0.32
N ASP A 204 -0.24 -24.41 -0.04
CA ASP A 204 0.73 -23.50 -0.66
C ASP A 204 0.86 -23.79 -2.15
N LYS A 205 0.27 -22.92 -2.98
CA LYS A 205 0.25 -23.00 -4.44
C LYS A 205 0.58 -21.63 -5.01
N ASP A 206 1.32 -21.60 -6.12
CA ASP A 206 1.81 -20.39 -6.78
C ASP A 206 0.70 -19.41 -7.22
N ASN A 207 -0.55 -19.86 -7.29
CA ASN A 207 -1.70 -19.09 -7.77
C ASN A 207 -2.70 -18.71 -6.66
N SER A 208 -2.20 -18.42 -5.46
CA SER A 208 -3.04 -17.95 -4.35
C SER A 208 -3.90 -16.74 -4.76
N THR A 209 -5.17 -16.77 -4.39
CA THR A 209 -6.17 -15.74 -4.72
C THR A 209 -6.76 -15.14 -3.45
N PRO A 210 -7.27 -13.90 -3.47
CA PRO A 210 -7.98 -13.34 -2.33
C PRO A 210 -9.25 -14.15 -2.04
N VAL A 211 -9.51 -14.49 -0.78
CA VAL A 211 -10.74 -15.14 -0.29
C VAL A 211 -11.25 -14.46 0.98
N LEU A 212 -12.56 -14.45 1.21
CA LEU A 212 -13.15 -13.89 2.43
C LEU A 212 -13.60 -15.01 3.37
N PHE A 213 -13.33 -14.85 4.67
CA PHE A 213 -13.77 -15.76 5.72
C PHE A 213 -14.70 -15.01 6.68
N PRO A 214 -16.03 -15.20 6.56
CA PRO A 214 -16.98 -14.56 7.46
C PRO A 214 -16.61 -14.71 8.94
N GLY A 215 -16.61 -13.59 9.66
CA GLY A 215 -16.32 -13.55 11.09
C GLY A 215 -14.85 -13.50 11.45
N ILE A 216 -13.96 -14.14 10.66
CA ILE A 216 -12.51 -14.05 10.86
C ILE A 216 -12.02 -12.62 10.56
N ASP A 217 -12.58 -12.02 9.51
CA ASP A 217 -12.30 -10.66 9.05
C ASP A 217 -12.87 -9.54 9.96
N MET A 218 -13.43 -9.90 11.12
CA MET A 218 -13.93 -8.96 12.13
C MET A 218 -12.87 -8.49 13.11
N LEU A 219 -11.74 -9.19 13.19
CA LEU A 219 -10.68 -8.87 14.15
C LEU A 219 -9.81 -7.74 13.58
N ASN A 220 -9.69 -6.65 14.33
CA ASN A 220 -8.88 -5.49 13.94
C ASN A 220 -7.38 -5.79 13.98
N HIS A 221 -6.60 -4.91 13.36
CA HIS A 221 -5.15 -4.99 13.34
C HIS A 221 -4.51 -4.49 14.64
N ARG A 222 -3.57 -5.27 15.18
CA ARG A 222 -2.50 -4.76 16.04
C ARG A 222 -1.17 -5.36 15.55
N PRO A 223 -0.13 -4.56 15.23
CA PRO A 223 1.12 -5.07 14.68
C PRO A 223 1.80 -6.14 15.53
N THR A 224 1.67 -6.01 16.86
CA THR A 224 2.29 -6.90 17.84
C THR A 224 1.38 -8.05 18.29
N ALA A 225 0.16 -8.17 17.72
CA ALA A 225 -0.72 -9.28 18.06
C ALA A 225 -0.08 -10.62 17.69
N LYS A 226 -0.05 -11.54 18.66
CA LYS A 226 0.45 -12.90 18.49
C LYS A 226 -0.73 -13.82 18.28
N VAL A 227 -0.97 -14.17 17.03
CA VAL A 227 -2.07 -15.05 16.64
C VAL A 227 -1.61 -16.04 15.58
N THR A 228 -2.15 -17.25 15.68
CA THR A 228 -1.95 -18.30 14.69
C THR A 228 -3.22 -18.48 13.87
N TRP A 229 -3.07 -18.44 12.54
CA TRP A 229 -4.11 -18.81 11.59
C TRP A 229 -4.06 -20.33 11.38
N SER A 230 -4.82 -21.06 12.19
CA SER A 230 -4.86 -22.52 12.14
C SER A 230 -5.84 -22.99 11.07
N SER A 231 -5.29 -23.49 9.97
CA SER A 231 -6.05 -24.14 8.91
C SER A 231 -6.13 -25.65 9.16
N ASP A 232 -7.34 -26.17 9.36
CA ASP A 232 -7.61 -27.62 9.41
C ASP A 232 -8.11 -28.04 8.03
N VAL A 233 -7.22 -28.45 7.12
CA VAL A 233 -7.59 -28.95 5.80
C VAL A 233 -7.87 -30.45 5.90
N ARG A 234 -9.14 -30.85 5.79
CA ARG A 234 -9.52 -32.27 5.77
C ARG A 234 -9.58 -32.73 4.32
N SER A 235 -8.75 -33.71 3.96
CA SER A 235 -8.80 -34.30 2.62
C SER A 235 -10.14 -34.98 2.41
N VAL A 236 -10.96 -34.45 1.51
CA VAL A 236 -12.10 -35.19 0.98
C VAL A 236 -11.51 -36.34 0.17
N ALA A 237 -11.60 -37.57 0.68
CA ALA A 237 -11.25 -38.74 -0.12
C ALA A 237 -12.06 -38.68 -1.43
N PRO A 238 -11.48 -39.05 -2.59
CA PRO A 238 -12.23 -39.09 -3.84
C PRO A 238 -13.19 -40.28 -3.82
N SER A 239 -14.24 -40.22 -3.00
CA SER A 239 -15.38 -41.12 -3.12
C SER A 239 -16.24 -40.58 -4.25
N GLY A 240 -16.10 -41.21 -5.42
CA GLY A 240 -17.02 -41.01 -6.54
C GLY A 240 -18.43 -41.41 -6.10
N THR A 241 -19.23 -40.41 -5.75
CA THR A 241 -20.70 -40.40 -5.78
C THR A 241 -21.12 -38.97 -5.50
N ASP A 242 -21.85 -38.39 -6.44
CA ASP A 242 -22.42 -37.05 -6.31
C ASP A 242 -23.34 -36.97 -5.09
N GLY A 243 -23.09 -35.98 -4.22
CA GLY A 243 -24.10 -35.50 -3.26
C GLY A 243 -23.85 -35.79 -1.78
N ASP A 244 -22.76 -35.28 -1.20
CA ASP A 244 -22.83 -34.66 0.13
C ASP A 244 -21.70 -33.62 0.28
N GLY A 245 -22.03 -32.43 0.78
CA GLY A 245 -21.11 -31.32 0.99
C GLY A 245 -20.20 -31.58 2.18
N GLY A 246 -19.31 -32.57 2.05
CA GLY A 246 -18.41 -32.99 3.13
C GLY A 246 -17.59 -31.83 3.69
N ASP A 247 -17.30 -31.95 4.99
CA ASP A 247 -16.44 -31.06 5.77
C ASP A 247 -15.08 -30.86 5.08
N LYS A 248 -14.90 -29.70 4.44
CA LYS A 248 -13.66 -29.32 3.75
C LYS A 248 -12.59 -28.82 4.71
N GLY A 249 -12.91 -28.68 6.00
CA GLY A 249 -12.06 -27.99 6.95
C GLY A 249 -12.54 -26.62 7.35
N SER A 250 -11.69 -25.92 8.11
CA SER A 250 -11.99 -24.58 8.64
C SER A 250 -10.73 -23.77 8.89
N LEU A 251 -10.90 -22.45 8.92
CA LEU A 251 -9.91 -21.51 9.43
C LEU A 251 -10.26 -21.12 10.87
N THR A 252 -9.30 -21.22 11.78
CA THR A 252 -9.45 -20.79 13.18
C THR A 252 -8.39 -19.77 13.54
N ILE A 253 -8.80 -18.68 14.19
CA ILE A 253 -7.86 -17.79 14.87
C ILE A 253 -7.60 -18.33 16.27
N VAL A 254 -6.33 -18.60 16.56
CA VAL A 254 -5.84 -19.02 17.86
C VAL A 254 -4.99 -17.89 18.45
N LEU A 255 -5.26 -17.50 19.69
CA LEU A 255 -4.45 -16.51 20.39
C LEU A 255 -3.18 -17.16 20.90
N ASP A 256 -2.02 -16.55 20.65
CA ASP A 256 -0.72 -16.98 21.19
C ASP A 256 -0.27 -16.06 22.36
N GLU A 257 -1.23 -15.32 22.92
CA GLU A 257 -1.08 -14.43 24.05
C GLU A 257 -2.34 -14.45 24.93
N ASP A 258 -2.18 -14.03 26.19
CA ASP A 258 -3.31 -13.81 27.09
C ASP A 258 -4.02 -12.50 26.72
N VAL A 259 -5.35 -12.48 26.78
CA VAL A 259 -6.16 -11.28 26.57
C VAL A 259 -6.99 -11.02 27.82
N GLY A 260 -6.81 -9.83 28.40
CA GLY A 260 -7.47 -9.41 29.62
C GLY A 260 -8.99 -9.27 29.47
N ALA A 261 -9.67 -9.18 30.61
CA ALA A 261 -11.11 -8.93 30.63
C ALA A 261 -11.42 -7.57 30.02
N GLY A 262 -12.38 -7.51 29.09
CA GLY A 262 -12.79 -6.26 28.43
C GLY A 262 -11.81 -5.73 27.36
N GLU A 263 -10.65 -6.36 27.16
CA GLU A 263 -9.68 -5.97 26.13
C GLU A 263 -10.14 -6.39 24.73
N GLN A 264 -9.68 -5.67 23.71
CA GLN A 264 -10.00 -6.02 22.33
C GLN A 264 -9.19 -7.25 21.88
N VAL A 265 -9.84 -8.13 21.12
CA VAL A 265 -9.19 -9.28 20.49
C VAL A 265 -8.73 -8.86 19.10
N PHE A 266 -7.41 -8.82 18.90
CA PHE A 266 -6.79 -8.38 17.66
C PHE A 266 -6.32 -9.56 16.80
N ASN A 267 -6.21 -9.29 15.50
CA ASN A 267 -5.42 -10.05 14.53
C ASN A 267 -4.20 -9.22 14.10
N THR A 268 -3.29 -9.80 13.33
CA THR A 268 -2.23 -9.06 12.62
C THR A 268 -2.44 -9.16 11.11
N TYR A 269 -2.29 -8.04 10.40
CA TYR A 269 -2.44 -7.97 8.94
C TYR A 269 -1.07 -8.06 8.25
N GLY A 270 -0.01 -8.35 9.01
CA GLY A 270 1.38 -8.28 8.58
C GLY A 270 2.03 -6.93 8.86
N ALA A 271 3.31 -6.82 8.52
CA ALA A 271 4.07 -5.59 8.61
C ALA A 271 3.66 -4.65 7.46
N LYS A 272 2.73 -3.74 7.74
CA LYS A 272 2.19 -2.78 6.75
C LYS A 272 2.55 -1.35 7.10
N SER A 273 3.09 -0.65 6.12
CA SER A 273 3.34 0.79 6.21
C SER A 273 2.04 1.59 6.32
N ASN A 274 2.11 2.84 6.82
CA ASN A 274 0.93 3.71 6.84
C ASN A 274 0.41 4.02 5.43
N GLU A 275 1.26 3.93 4.40
CA GLU A 275 0.84 4.05 3.01
C GLU A 275 -0.09 2.89 2.62
N GLU A 276 0.30 1.65 2.91
CA GLU A 276 -0.52 0.46 2.66
C GLU A 276 -1.80 0.44 3.52
N LEU A 277 -1.69 0.81 4.80
CA LEU A 277 -2.82 0.82 5.72
C LEU A 277 -3.87 1.85 5.30
N LEU A 278 -3.45 3.07 4.92
CA LEU A 278 -4.40 4.11 4.52
C LEU A 278 -5.02 3.82 3.15
N LEU A 279 -4.24 3.33 2.18
CA LEU A 279 -4.75 2.96 0.85
C LEU A 279 -5.67 1.74 0.89
N GLY A 280 -5.30 0.71 1.65
CA GLY A 280 -5.96 -0.60 1.62
C GLY A 280 -7.04 -0.80 2.69
N TYR A 281 -6.88 -0.16 3.86
CA TYR A 281 -7.71 -0.41 5.05
C TYR A 281 -8.39 0.85 5.61
N GLY A 282 -7.87 2.04 5.29
CA GLY A 282 -8.46 3.31 5.68
C GLY A 282 -8.12 3.75 7.11
N PHE A 283 -6.95 3.34 7.62
CA PHE A 283 -6.41 3.83 8.89
C PHE A 283 -4.90 3.96 8.84
N VAL A 284 -4.31 4.62 9.85
CA VAL A 284 -2.85 4.72 10.06
C VAL A 284 -2.52 4.37 11.50
N LEU A 285 -1.25 4.04 11.76
CA LEU A 285 -0.71 3.80 13.09
C LEU A 285 0.26 4.92 13.48
N SER A 286 0.28 5.27 14.77
CA SER A 286 1.26 6.18 15.34
C SER A 286 1.64 5.73 16.76
N PRO A 287 2.89 5.29 17.01
CA PRO A 287 3.92 4.99 16.01
C PRO A 287 3.56 3.75 15.16
N ASN A 288 4.03 3.69 13.91
CA ASN A 288 3.95 2.48 13.08
C ASN A 288 5.31 1.74 13.08
N PRO A 289 5.41 0.49 13.59
CA PRO A 289 6.67 -0.25 13.59
C PRO A 289 7.14 -0.69 12.19
N ALA A 290 6.26 -0.70 11.19
CA ALA A 290 6.56 -0.99 9.79
C ALA A 290 6.62 0.29 8.95
N ALA A 291 6.88 1.45 9.57
CA ALA A 291 7.04 2.72 8.86
C ALA A 291 8.22 2.64 7.89
N VAL A 292 7.98 3.01 6.64
CA VAL A 292 8.99 3.14 5.59
C VAL A 292 8.62 4.28 4.65
N PHE A 293 9.59 4.79 3.91
CA PHE A 293 9.38 5.67 2.77
C PHE A 293 9.76 4.94 1.48
N ALA A 294 8.84 4.86 0.52
CA ALA A 294 9.10 4.20 -0.76
C ALA A 294 9.85 5.15 -1.72
N LEU A 295 11.03 4.75 -2.17
CA LEU A 295 11.77 5.40 -3.26
C LEU A 295 11.67 4.54 -4.50
N LYS A 296 11.41 5.15 -5.66
CA LYS A 296 11.47 4.46 -6.95
C LYS A 296 12.44 5.20 -7.84
N LEU A 297 13.55 4.55 -8.19
CA LEU A 297 14.51 5.09 -9.13
C LEU A 297 13.89 5.07 -10.54
N ALA A 298 13.94 6.21 -11.21
CA ALA A 298 13.58 6.34 -12.61
C ALA A 298 14.87 6.27 -13.44
N LEU A 299 14.92 5.33 -14.38
CA LEU A 299 16.03 5.26 -15.32
C LEU A 299 15.91 6.39 -16.35
N PRO A 300 17.01 6.98 -16.82
CA PRO A 300 16.98 8.00 -17.87
C PRO A 300 16.28 7.48 -19.13
N PRO A 301 15.51 8.31 -19.87
CA PRO A 301 14.88 7.89 -21.12
C PRO A 301 15.88 7.40 -22.18
N SER A 302 17.10 7.95 -22.16
CA SER A 302 18.23 7.60 -23.03
C SER A 302 19.14 6.54 -22.41
N CYS A 303 18.60 5.66 -21.55
CA CYS A 303 19.37 4.64 -20.85
C CYS A 303 20.24 3.81 -21.82
N PRO A 304 21.56 3.75 -21.63
CA PRO A 304 22.44 2.93 -22.45
C PRO A 304 22.05 1.44 -22.38
N PRO A 305 22.10 0.68 -23.50
CA PRO A 305 21.81 -0.76 -23.48
C PRO A 305 22.68 -1.55 -22.49
N LEU A 306 23.95 -1.13 -22.32
CA LEU A 306 24.87 -1.74 -21.37
C LEU A 306 24.36 -1.61 -19.92
N LEU A 307 23.89 -0.43 -19.52
CA LEU A 307 23.32 -0.21 -18.19
C LEU A 307 22.13 -1.14 -17.91
N LEU A 308 21.22 -1.30 -18.88
CA LEU A 308 20.09 -2.23 -18.74
C LEU A 308 20.56 -3.69 -18.60
N SER A 309 21.57 -4.09 -19.38
CA SER A 309 22.17 -5.41 -19.29
C SER A 309 22.82 -5.66 -17.92
N LEU A 310 23.56 -4.68 -17.40
CA LEU A 310 24.20 -4.77 -16.09
C LEU A 310 23.16 -4.85 -14.96
N LEU A 311 22.11 -4.05 -15.00
CA LEU A 311 21.02 -4.11 -14.02
C LEU A 311 20.37 -5.50 -13.98
N ASP A 312 20.11 -6.12 -15.14
CA ASP A 312 19.57 -7.49 -15.18
C ASP A 312 20.57 -8.54 -14.68
N THR A 313 21.81 -8.47 -15.19
CA THR A 313 22.89 -9.40 -14.84
C THR A 313 23.14 -9.42 -13.33
N LEU A 314 23.13 -8.24 -12.70
CA LEU A 314 23.36 -8.03 -11.28
C LEU A 314 22.10 -8.19 -10.41
N SER A 315 20.96 -8.59 -11.01
CA SER A 315 19.68 -8.74 -10.33
C SER A 315 19.21 -7.45 -9.62
N LEU A 316 19.55 -6.30 -10.21
CA LEU A 316 19.17 -4.94 -9.78
C LEU A 316 18.02 -4.36 -10.62
N SER A 317 17.23 -5.18 -11.32
CA SER A 317 16.13 -4.70 -12.16
C SER A 317 14.95 -4.08 -11.38
N ASN A 318 14.81 -4.38 -10.09
CA ASN A 318 13.77 -3.77 -9.25
C ASN A 318 14.22 -2.40 -8.75
N THR A 319 13.61 -1.33 -9.27
CA THR A 319 13.98 0.04 -8.92
C THR A 319 13.23 0.61 -7.72
N ARG A 320 12.36 -0.18 -7.06
CA ARG A 320 11.63 0.24 -5.85
C ARG A 320 12.37 -0.19 -4.59
N HIS A 321 12.63 0.77 -3.73
CA HIS A 321 13.35 0.66 -2.48
C HIS A 321 12.54 1.23 -1.32
N PHE A 322 12.86 0.80 -0.10
CA PHE A 322 12.17 1.25 1.11
C PHE A 322 13.20 1.76 2.13
N VAL A 323 13.07 3.03 2.50
CA VAL A 323 13.92 3.66 3.52
C VAL A 323 13.24 3.49 4.88
N PRO A 324 13.90 2.90 5.88
CA PRO A 324 13.36 2.73 7.23
C PRO A 324 13.42 4.04 8.04
N PRO A 325 12.85 4.09 9.26
CA PRO A 325 12.87 5.27 10.12
C PRO A 325 14.27 5.73 10.54
N SER A 326 15.27 4.86 10.45
CA SER A 326 16.68 5.26 10.67
C SER A 326 17.24 6.12 9.55
N GLY A 327 16.55 6.26 8.41
CA GLY A 327 17.05 6.96 7.23
C GLY A 327 18.08 6.17 6.42
N THR A 328 18.45 4.96 6.87
CA THR A 328 19.49 4.15 6.21
C THR A 328 19.13 3.88 4.74
N LEU A 329 19.99 4.34 3.84
CA LEU A 329 19.80 4.16 2.41
C LEU A 329 20.02 2.68 2.02
N PRO A 330 19.10 2.05 1.27
CA PRO A 330 19.24 0.66 0.87
C PRO A 330 20.50 0.42 0.02
N PRO A 331 21.32 -0.60 0.31
CA PRO A 331 22.54 -0.86 -0.46
C PRO A 331 22.31 -1.09 -1.96
N ALA A 332 21.20 -1.78 -2.31
CA ALA A 332 20.82 -1.98 -3.71
C ALA A 332 20.43 -0.67 -4.42
N LEU A 333 19.91 0.34 -3.70
CA LEU A 333 19.67 1.68 -4.26
C LEU A 333 21.01 2.34 -4.59
N LEU A 334 21.98 2.31 -3.67
CA LEU A 334 23.31 2.87 -3.89
C LEU A 334 24.00 2.18 -5.08
N ALA A 335 23.93 0.85 -5.16
CA ALA A 335 24.47 0.09 -6.29
C ALA A 335 23.84 0.48 -7.64
N GLN A 336 22.52 0.65 -7.69
CA GLN A 336 21.85 1.14 -8.89
C GLN A 336 22.28 2.57 -9.24
N MET A 337 22.39 3.45 -8.25
CA MET A 337 22.82 4.82 -8.45
C MET A 337 24.22 4.89 -9.04
N ARG A 338 25.17 4.09 -8.54
CA ARG A 338 26.54 3.99 -9.09
C ARG A 338 26.52 3.69 -10.58
N LEU A 339 25.72 2.71 -11.00
CA LEU A 339 25.58 2.36 -12.41
C LEU A 339 24.90 3.46 -13.24
N VAL A 340 23.96 4.21 -12.64
CA VAL A 340 23.22 5.27 -13.33
C VAL A 340 24.08 6.52 -13.55
N VAL A 341 24.95 6.87 -12.60
CA VAL A 341 25.83 8.05 -12.71
C VAL A 341 27.20 7.74 -13.31
N ALA A 342 27.55 6.45 -13.45
CA ALA A 342 28.84 6.04 -13.99
C ALA A 342 29.13 6.60 -15.38
N GLN A 343 30.37 7.06 -15.56
CA GLN A 343 30.91 7.47 -16.84
C GLN A 343 31.06 6.25 -17.78
N PRO A 344 31.14 6.45 -19.11
CA PRO A 344 31.23 5.34 -20.06
C PRO A 344 32.38 4.36 -19.78
N ASP A 345 33.56 4.85 -19.41
CA ASP A 345 34.72 4.03 -19.07
C ASP A 345 34.56 3.29 -17.73
N GLU A 346 33.88 3.91 -16.76
CA GLU A 346 33.52 3.24 -15.51
C GLU A 346 32.53 2.09 -15.74
N LEU A 347 31.54 2.29 -16.63
CA LEU A 347 30.59 1.24 -17.02
C LEU A 347 31.28 0.08 -17.72
N ASP A 348 32.22 0.36 -18.64
CA ASP A 348 33.02 -0.66 -19.31
C ASP A 348 33.87 -1.45 -18.29
N ALA A 349 34.44 -0.77 -17.30
CA ALA A 349 35.20 -1.43 -16.22
C ALA A 349 34.30 -2.31 -15.33
N VAL A 350 33.09 -1.85 -15.02
CA VAL A 350 32.08 -2.65 -14.29
C VAL A 350 31.67 -3.87 -15.10
N GLU A 351 31.46 -3.74 -16.42
CA GLU A 351 31.15 -4.85 -17.30
C GLU A 351 32.26 -5.90 -17.31
N ALA A 352 33.53 -5.47 -17.44
CA ALA A 352 34.66 -6.38 -17.39
C ALA A 352 34.69 -7.19 -16.08
N ARG A 353 34.45 -6.53 -14.94
CA ARG A 353 34.34 -7.21 -13.62
C ARG A 353 33.17 -8.21 -13.58
N ALA A 354 32.04 -7.88 -14.20
CA ALA A 354 30.87 -8.75 -14.24
C ALA A 354 31.15 -10.02 -15.07
N VAL A 355 31.91 -9.90 -16.16
CA VAL A 355 32.31 -11.02 -17.02
C VAL A 355 33.34 -11.94 -16.35
N ASP A 356 34.29 -11.35 -15.61
CA ASP A 356 35.37 -12.08 -14.95
C ASP A 356 34.93 -12.83 -13.68
N ALA A 357 33.73 -12.54 -13.18
CA ALA A 357 33.20 -13.17 -11.98
C ALA A 357 32.77 -14.63 -12.26
N ASP A 358 33.44 -15.59 -11.60
CA ASP A 358 33.10 -17.01 -11.67
C ASP A 358 31.69 -17.28 -11.11
N GLY A 359 30.69 -17.41 -12.00
CA GLY A 359 29.32 -17.76 -11.62
C GLY A 359 28.30 -17.54 -12.74
N ALA A 360 27.13 -18.19 -12.65
CA ALA A 360 26.06 -17.99 -13.62
C ALA A 360 25.41 -16.59 -13.54
N ARG A 361 25.53 -15.91 -12.40
CA ARG A 361 25.20 -14.50 -12.16
C ARG A 361 26.12 -13.93 -11.07
N PRO A 362 26.87 -12.85 -11.34
CA PRO A 362 27.71 -12.24 -10.32
C PRO A 362 26.90 -11.45 -9.28
N LYS A 363 27.46 -11.33 -8.08
CA LYS A 363 26.88 -10.50 -7.02
C LYS A 363 27.22 -9.03 -7.28
N TRP A 364 26.23 -8.16 -7.12
CA TRP A 364 26.42 -6.73 -7.32
C TRP A 364 27.41 -6.14 -6.30
N GLU A 365 27.50 -6.72 -5.10
CA GLU A 365 28.42 -6.28 -4.06
C GLU A 365 29.89 -6.39 -4.52
N ASP A 366 30.20 -7.41 -5.31
CA ASP A 366 31.56 -7.67 -5.80
C ASP A 366 31.88 -6.87 -7.07
N VAL A 367 30.85 -6.53 -7.86
CA VAL A 367 31.00 -5.91 -9.20
C VAL A 367 30.79 -4.39 -9.19
N ALA A 368 29.78 -3.93 -8.45
CA ALA A 368 29.32 -2.55 -8.35
C ALA A 368 29.26 -2.07 -6.88
N GLY A 369 29.95 -2.77 -5.97
CA GLY A 369 30.06 -2.36 -4.57
C GLY A 369 30.83 -1.07 -4.36
N PHE A 370 31.77 -0.79 -5.26
CA PHE A 370 32.54 0.46 -5.38
C PHE A 370 32.95 0.63 -6.85
N VAL A 371 32.85 1.85 -7.38
CA VAL A 371 33.25 2.17 -8.77
C VAL A 371 34.49 3.03 -8.75
N SER A 372 34.37 4.25 -8.22
CA SER A 372 35.46 5.20 -8.01
C SER A 372 35.04 6.20 -6.91
N TRP A 373 35.99 6.95 -6.35
CA TRP A 373 35.66 7.99 -5.36
C TRP A 373 34.80 9.11 -5.93
N GLU A 374 35.05 9.54 -7.17
CA GLU A 374 34.24 10.52 -7.89
C GLU A 374 32.80 10.02 -8.08
N ASN A 375 32.65 8.76 -8.52
CA ASN A 375 31.34 8.12 -8.65
C ASN A 375 30.58 8.06 -7.32
N GLU A 376 31.23 7.75 -6.20
CA GLU A 376 30.54 7.74 -4.89
C GLU A 376 30.01 9.13 -4.51
N LEU A 377 30.75 10.20 -4.80
CA LEU A 377 30.29 11.57 -4.54
C LEU A 377 29.14 11.96 -5.47
N ASP A 378 29.23 11.65 -6.77
CA ASP A 378 28.15 11.86 -7.74
C ASP A 378 26.86 11.15 -7.32
N VAL A 379 26.98 9.91 -6.81
CA VAL A 379 25.84 9.16 -6.26
C VAL A 379 25.22 9.91 -5.09
N LEU A 380 26.03 10.38 -4.14
CA LEU A 380 25.54 11.05 -2.94
C LEU A 380 24.90 12.39 -3.29
N ASP A 381 25.43 13.15 -4.25
CA ASP A 381 24.87 14.43 -4.73
C ASP A 381 23.56 14.24 -5.48
N ALA A 382 23.49 13.25 -6.37
CA ALA A 382 22.25 12.88 -7.01
C ALA A 382 21.17 12.47 -5.99
N LEU A 383 21.55 11.74 -4.94
CA LEU A 383 20.65 11.34 -3.86
C LEU A 383 20.17 12.53 -3.04
N GLU A 384 21.01 13.54 -2.77
CA GLU A 384 20.59 14.77 -2.09
C GLU A 384 19.51 15.50 -2.87
N GLY A 385 19.76 15.77 -4.14
CA GLY A 385 18.78 16.44 -5.00
C GLY A 385 17.45 15.69 -5.01
N MET A 386 17.48 14.36 -5.09
CA MET A 386 16.28 13.52 -5.03
C MET A 386 15.57 13.61 -3.67
N LEU A 387 16.29 13.44 -2.55
CA LEU A 387 15.71 13.43 -1.21
C LEU A 387 15.12 14.81 -0.84
N HIS A 388 15.85 15.89 -1.13
CA HIS A 388 15.36 17.26 -0.91
C HIS A 388 14.18 17.60 -1.82
N SER A 389 14.17 17.15 -3.08
CA SER A 389 13.03 17.32 -3.97
C SER A 389 11.77 16.62 -3.43
N LYS A 390 11.91 15.39 -2.92
CA LYS A 390 10.81 14.65 -2.28
C LYS A 390 10.33 15.31 -0.99
N LEU A 391 11.25 15.77 -0.14
CA LEU A 391 10.91 16.47 1.10
C LEU A 391 10.18 17.78 0.81
N ARG A 392 10.67 18.56 -0.15
CA ARG A 392 10.04 19.81 -0.60
C ARG A 392 8.64 19.56 -1.15
N ALA A 393 8.45 18.52 -1.97
CA ALA A 393 7.13 18.16 -2.49
C ALA A 393 6.13 17.84 -1.37
N LEU A 394 6.56 17.11 -0.33
CA LEU A 394 5.74 16.88 0.86
C LEU A 394 5.46 18.17 1.66
N GLN A 395 6.44 19.04 1.85
CA GLN A 395 6.20 20.27 2.62
C GLN A 395 5.27 21.23 1.87
N GLN A 396 5.48 21.42 0.56
CA GLN A 396 4.65 22.27 -0.29
C GLN A 396 3.23 21.74 -0.44
N GLY A 397 3.06 20.42 -0.61
CA GLY A 397 1.74 19.81 -0.67
C GLY A 397 0.92 19.98 0.61
N ALA A 398 1.59 20.03 1.78
CA ALA A 398 0.93 20.28 3.05
C ALA A 398 0.43 21.74 3.15
N ALA A 399 1.23 22.70 2.69
CA ALA A 399 0.87 24.11 2.66
C ALA A 399 -0.27 24.40 1.67
N ALA A 400 -0.23 23.81 0.47
CA ALA A 400 -1.25 23.96 -0.56
C ALA A 400 -2.61 23.35 -0.16
N GLY A 401 -2.58 22.27 0.62
CA GLY A 401 -3.79 21.63 1.17
C GLY A 401 -4.55 22.43 2.23
N GLY A 402 -4.08 23.65 2.57
CA GLY A 402 -4.68 24.50 3.60
C GLY A 402 -4.37 23.94 4.98
N GLY A 403 -3.21 24.30 5.53
CA GLY A 403 -2.68 23.80 6.79
C GLY A 403 -3.74 23.56 7.86
N ALA A 404 -3.81 22.30 8.32
CA ALA A 404 -4.56 21.78 9.46
C ALA A 404 -6.10 21.93 9.45
N ALA A 405 -6.78 20.77 9.39
CA ALA A 405 -8.02 20.38 10.09
C ALA A 405 -9.30 21.26 10.03
N ALA A 406 -9.26 22.46 9.46
CA ALA A 406 -10.34 23.45 9.52
C ALA A 406 -10.83 23.91 8.13
N ALA A 407 -10.40 23.23 7.06
CA ALA A 407 -10.99 23.44 5.75
C ALA A 407 -12.40 22.83 5.71
N ASP A 408 -13.39 23.66 5.38
CA ASP A 408 -14.79 23.23 5.22
C ASP A 408 -14.89 21.99 4.31
N GLY A 409 -15.65 20.97 4.70
CA GLY A 409 -15.82 19.74 3.91
C GLY A 409 -14.66 18.72 3.95
N VAL A 410 -13.69 18.86 4.86
CA VAL A 410 -12.71 17.80 5.21
C VAL A 410 -13.13 17.12 6.49
N ARG A 411 -13.19 15.77 6.50
CA ARG A 411 -13.49 15.02 7.73
C ARG A 411 -12.33 15.13 8.73
N PRO A 412 -12.57 15.48 10.01
CA PRO A 412 -11.50 15.63 11.00
C PRO A 412 -10.65 14.37 11.18
N GLU A 413 -11.26 13.19 11.13
CA GLU A 413 -10.52 11.93 11.23
C GLU A 413 -9.59 11.70 10.03
N VAL A 414 -10.03 12.07 8.82
CA VAL A 414 -9.21 11.96 7.61
C VAL A 414 -8.02 12.92 7.68
N ALA A 415 -8.26 14.17 8.08
CA ALA A 415 -7.19 15.15 8.26
C ALA A 415 -6.10 14.63 9.22
N ARG A 416 -6.50 14.07 10.37
CA ARG A 416 -5.56 13.48 11.34
C ARG A 416 -4.78 12.31 10.76
N MET A 417 -5.42 11.40 10.03
CA MET A 417 -4.73 10.26 9.42
C MET A 417 -3.70 10.70 8.38
N VAL A 418 -4.06 11.69 7.55
CA VAL A 418 -3.15 12.26 6.56
C VAL A 418 -1.98 12.97 7.24
N GLU A 419 -2.22 13.76 8.28
CA GLU A 419 -1.18 14.43 9.06
C GLU A 419 -0.17 13.42 9.64
N VAL A 420 -0.66 12.37 10.30
CA VAL A 420 0.17 11.28 10.86
C VAL A 420 1.01 10.60 9.77
N TYR A 421 0.39 10.28 8.62
CA TYR A 421 1.12 9.69 7.49
C TYR A 421 2.21 10.65 6.98
N ARG A 422 1.87 11.91 6.72
CA ARG A 422 2.80 12.90 6.15
C ARG A 422 3.97 13.16 7.08
N GLN A 423 3.72 13.37 8.37
CA GLN A 423 4.78 13.60 9.34
C GLN A 423 5.74 12.42 9.37
N GLY A 424 5.21 11.19 9.41
CA GLY A 424 6.05 10.00 9.33
C GLY A 424 6.89 9.89 8.04
N GLN A 425 6.38 10.38 6.90
CA GLN A 425 7.17 10.42 5.65
C GLN A 425 8.25 11.51 5.69
N VAL A 426 7.94 12.68 6.25
CA VAL A 426 8.91 13.78 6.45
C VAL A 426 10.04 13.33 7.37
N ASP A 427 9.72 12.74 8.52
CA ASP A 427 10.71 12.27 9.50
C ASP A 427 11.71 11.28 8.88
N ILE A 428 11.22 10.36 8.04
CA ILE A 428 12.06 9.37 7.35
C ILE A 428 12.98 10.05 6.32
N LEU A 429 12.47 11.00 5.54
CA LEU A 429 13.28 11.71 4.55
C LEU A 429 14.35 12.59 5.21
N GLU A 430 14.02 13.29 6.28
CA GLU A 430 15.01 14.07 7.05
C GLU A 430 16.08 13.16 7.66
N ALA A 431 15.69 11.99 8.17
CA ALA A 431 16.65 11.00 8.63
C ALA A 431 17.54 10.48 7.50
N ALA A 432 16.99 10.30 6.29
CA ALA A 432 17.74 9.86 5.12
C ALA A 432 18.74 10.90 4.64
N ILE A 433 18.37 12.18 4.66
CA ILE A 433 19.26 13.31 4.35
C ILE A 433 20.44 13.32 5.32
N ARG A 434 20.18 13.28 6.64
CA ARG A 434 21.25 13.18 7.65
C ARG A 434 22.10 11.91 7.52
N TYR A 435 21.51 10.81 7.08
CA TYR A 435 22.26 9.57 6.82
C TYR A 435 23.19 9.73 5.61
N ARG A 436 22.69 10.33 4.52
CA ARG A 436 23.49 10.67 3.34
C ARG A 436 24.62 11.62 3.68
N GLU A 437 24.37 12.70 4.42
CA GLU A 437 25.39 13.69 4.83
C GLU A 437 26.57 13.00 5.54
N ARG A 438 26.29 12.11 6.50
CA ARG A 438 27.33 11.32 7.16
C ARG A 438 28.08 10.40 6.20
N LEU A 439 27.38 9.76 5.25
CA LEU A 439 28.04 8.96 4.22
C LEU A 439 28.96 9.80 3.33
N PHE A 440 28.58 11.05 3.03
CA PHE A 440 29.40 11.98 2.25
C PHE A 440 30.68 12.33 3.01
N GLU A 441 30.57 12.80 4.25
CA GLU A 441 31.73 13.09 5.11
C GLU A 441 32.67 11.87 5.26
N GLU A 442 32.10 10.68 5.49
CA GLU A 442 32.87 9.44 5.58
C GLU A 442 33.53 9.04 4.25
N THR A 443 32.90 9.33 3.11
CA THR A 443 33.45 9.04 1.78
C THR A 443 34.62 9.97 1.47
N VAL A 444 34.47 11.28 1.73
CA VAL A 444 35.54 12.27 1.54
C VAL A 444 36.75 11.94 2.41
N ALA A 445 36.55 11.66 3.70
CA ALA A 445 37.64 11.32 4.60
C ALA A 445 38.43 10.08 4.14
N LYS A 446 37.73 9.03 3.65
CA LYS A 446 38.39 7.83 3.13
C LYS A 446 39.16 8.08 1.83
N ALA A 447 38.61 8.90 0.93
CA ALA A 447 39.30 9.29 -0.30
C ALA A 447 40.60 10.04 0.00
N GLU A 448 40.58 10.97 0.95
CA GLU A 448 41.77 11.69 1.42
C GLU A 448 42.81 10.76 2.07
N GLU A 449 42.37 9.80 2.90
CA GLU A 449 43.24 8.78 3.50
C GLU A 449 43.94 7.92 2.44
N GLU A 450 43.29 7.67 1.31
CA GLU A 450 43.85 6.97 0.15
C GLU A 450 44.71 7.87 -0.78
N GLY A 451 44.85 9.16 -0.42
CA GLY A 451 45.67 10.13 -1.15
C GLY A 451 45.00 10.70 -2.41
N VAL A 452 43.68 10.60 -2.52
CA VAL A 452 42.89 11.20 -3.60
C VAL A 452 42.54 12.63 -3.23
N SER A 453 43.04 13.59 -4.01
CA SER A 453 42.67 15.01 -3.87
C SER A 453 41.35 15.26 -4.60
N LEU A 454 40.27 15.38 -3.85
CA LEU A 454 38.97 15.78 -4.37
C LEU A 454 38.94 17.31 -4.42
N ALA A 455 38.96 17.88 -5.62
CA ALA A 455 38.81 19.32 -5.80
C ALA A 455 37.32 19.66 -5.65
N PHE A 456 36.93 20.21 -4.51
CA PHE A 456 35.65 20.91 -4.40
C PHE A 456 35.85 22.25 -5.11
N GLU A 457 35.07 22.53 -6.15
CA GLU A 457 34.97 23.88 -6.67
C GLU A 457 34.33 24.71 -5.55
N ASP A 458 35.14 25.45 -4.80
CA ASP A 458 34.66 26.42 -3.83
C ASP A 458 33.78 27.42 -4.60
N ASP A 459 32.46 27.37 -4.38
CA ASP A 459 31.57 28.46 -4.79
C ASP A 459 32.12 29.74 -4.15
N ASP A 460 32.72 30.60 -4.99
CA ASP A 460 33.25 31.90 -4.61
C ASP A 460 32.17 32.68 -3.83
N MET A 461 32.29 32.67 -2.49
CA MET A 461 31.80 33.79 -1.69
C MET A 461 32.70 34.97 -2.03
N GLU A 462 32.36 35.69 -3.09
CA GLU A 462 32.83 37.05 -3.29
C GLU A 462 32.37 37.86 -2.07
N ASP A 463 33.30 38.03 -1.13
CA ASP A 463 33.28 39.11 -0.15
C ASP A 463 33.15 40.42 -0.94
N ILE A 464 31.94 40.99 -0.94
CA ILE A 464 31.72 42.36 -1.39
C ILE A 464 32.37 43.26 -0.32
N GLU A 465 33.65 43.57 -0.52
CA GLU A 465 34.29 44.71 0.14
C GLU A 465 33.66 45.98 -0.43
N GLU A 466 32.87 46.67 0.41
CA GLU A 466 32.40 48.03 0.16
C GLU A 466 33.63 48.97 0.10
N GLU A 467 34.04 49.38 -1.11
CA GLU A 467 34.94 50.53 -1.28
C GLU A 467 34.14 51.82 -1.03
N GLU A 468 34.37 52.42 0.14
CA GLU A 468 34.05 53.82 0.43
C GLU A 468 34.95 54.73 -0.44
N GLU A 469 34.39 55.34 -1.50
CA GLU A 469 35.03 56.47 -2.17
C GLU A 469 34.75 57.76 -1.37
N GLU A 470 35.82 58.26 -0.72
CA GLU A 470 35.94 59.64 -0.23
C GLU A 470 36.10 60.60 -1.41
N ASP A 471 35.04 61.36 -1.75
CA ASP A 471 35.13 62.55 -2.59
C ASP A 471 35.19 63.81 -1.71
N GLU A 472 36.40 64.30 -1.43
CA GLU A 472 36.65 65.68 -1.00
C GLU A 472 37.01 66.55 -2.23
N ASP A 473 36.03 67.37 -2.62
CA ASP A 473 36.10 68.81 -2.88
C ASP A 473 37.33 69.40 -3.62
N GLU A 474 37.11 70.00 -4.80
CA GLU A 474 37.52 71.40 -5.06
C GLU A 474 36.96 71.92 -6.41
N GLY A 475 35.99 72.83 -6.33
CA GLY A 475 35.94 74.13 -7.02
C GLY A 475 35.80 74.20 -8.55
N GLU A 476 34.70 74.77 -9.04
CA GLU A 476 34.65 76.18 -9.50
C GLU A 476 33.23 76.59 -9.95
N GLU A 477 32.91 77.85 -9.66
CA GLU A 477 31.63 78.55 -9.82
C GLU A 477 31.32 78.99 -11.27
N GLU A 478 30.10 79.52 -11.43
CA GLU A 478 29.53 80.29 -12.56
C GLU A 478 28.97 79.43 -13.71
N ASP A 479 27.75 79.62 -14.24
CA ASP A 479 26.76 80.68 -14.16
C ASP A 479 25.49 80.18 -14.90
N GLY A 480 24.32 80.77 -14.63
CA GLY A 480 23.31 81.00 -15.68
C GLY A 480 22.02 80.14 -15.69
N GLU A 481 20.99 80.72 -15.07
CA GLU A 481 19.66 81.02 -15.68
C GLU A 481 18.73 79.90 -16.24
N GLU A 482 17.49 79.94 -15.71
CA GLU A 482 16.19 79.78 -16.41
C GLU A 482 15.88 78.42 -17.06
N SER A 483 14.78 77.71 -16.82
CA SER A 483 13.35 78.09 -16.77
C SER A 483 12.56 76.76 -16.61
N GLU A 484 11.61 76.70 -15.67
CA GLU A 484 10.16 76.48 -15.90
C GLU A 484 9.72 75.19 -16.63
N GLU A 485 8.83 74.46 -15.93
CA GLU A 485 7.70 73.64 -16.41
C GLU A 485 8.05 72.40 -17.28
N GLU A 486 7.63 71.17 -16.96
CA GLU A 486 6.32 70.66 -16.51
C GLU A 486 6.49 69.30 -15.79
#